data_AF-A0A3C0KY36-F1
#
_entry.id   AF-A0A3C0KY36-F1
#
_cell.length_a   1.000
_cell.length_b   1.000
_cell.length_c   1.000
_cell.angle_alpha   90.00
_cell.angle_beta   90.00
_cell.angle_gamma   90.00
#
_symmetry.space_group_name_H-M   'P 1'
#
loop_
_entity.id
_entity.type
_entity.pdbx_description
1 polymer ?
#
loop_
_entity_poly.entity_id
_entity_poly.type
_entity_poly.pdbx_seq_one_letter_code
_entity_poly.pdbx_strand_id
1 'polypeptide(L)'
;DELASFMLMELDATSLYIVRRHLDLASIYGEAPNAVISAKAYFCKMLGEGFSASELAEFVWGHCFSELDILLTTILDWADAVGIALPAHCHAYRYRMHQRPGYRLGKTNNKP
;
A
#
# COMPACT_ATOMS: atom_id res chain seq x y z
N ASP A 1 13.32 11.10 1.52
CA ASP A 1 14.11 9.89 1.85
C ASP A 1 13.51 9.07 2.98
N GLU A 2 13.30 9.62 4.17
CA GLU A 2 12.80 8.86 5.33
C GLU A 2 11.40 8.26 5.12
N LEU A 3 10.41 9.06 4.70
CA LEU A 3 9.05 8.57 4.50
C LEU A 3 8.92 7.56 3.35
N ALA A 4 9.72 7.73 2.30
CA ALA A 4 9.85 6.74 1.23
C ALA A 4 10.43 5.42 1.78
N SER A 5 11.47 5.51 2.61
CA SER A 5 12.10 4.34 3.24
C SER A 5 11.12 3.63 4.17
N PHE A 6 10.35 4.37 4.96
CA PHE A 6 9.27 3.84 5.80
C PHE A 6 8.25 3.05 4.98
N MET A 7 7.72 3.65 3.90
CA MET A 7 6.75 2.98 3.04
C MET A 7 7.31 1.71 2.40
N LEU A 8 8.52 1.77 1.84
CA LEU A 8 9.12 0.64 1.15
C LEU A 8 9.53 -0.48 2.12
N MET A 9 10.05 -0.15 3.29
CA MET A 9 10.55 -1.14 4.23
C MET A 9 9.43 -1.69 5.11
N GLU A 10 8.65 -0.84 5.77
CA GLU A 10 7.68 -1.30 6.77
C GLU A 10 6.34 -1.75 6.14
N LEU A 11 5.84 -0.99 5.18
CA LEU A 11 4.55 -1.28 4.54
C LEU A 11 4.65 -2.26 3.37
N ASP A 12 5.77 -2.28 2.62
CA ASP A 12 5.92 -3.23 1.52
C ASP A 12 6.78 -4.44 1.89
N ALA A 13 8.07 -4.25 2.19
CA ALA A 13 9.01 -5.36 2.36
C ALA A 13 8.75 -6.24 3.60
N THR A 14 8.48 -5.64 4.76
CA THR A 14 8.26 -6.36 6.02
C THR A 14 6.85 -6.95 6.12
N SER A 15 5.89 -6.43 5.35
CA SER A 15 4.48 -6.86 5.44
C SER A 15 3.92 -7.40 4.13
N LEU A 16 3.61 -6.56 3.14
CA LEU A 16 2.96 -7.03 1.91
C LEU A 16 3.76 -8.10 1.16
N TYR A 17 5.09 -8.00 1.15
CA TYR A 17 5.95 -9.01 0.53
C TYR A 17 5.88 -10.38 1.24
N ILE A 18 5.73 -10.41 2.56
CA ILE A 18 5.48 -11.67 3.30
C ILE A 18 4.14 -12.28 2.88
N VAL A 19 3.10 -11.45 2.76
CA VAL A 19 1.77 -11.91 2.33
C VAL A 19 1.85 -12.50 0.92
N ARG A 20 2.45 -11.79 -0.04
CA ARG A 20 2.57 -12.28 -1.42
C ARG A 20 3.33 -13.60 -1.53
N ARG A 21 4.43 -13.77 -0.76
CA ARG A 21 5.22 -15.00 -0.76
C ARG A 21 4.42 -16.22 -0.29
N HIS A 22 3.69 -16.06 0.80
CA HIS A 22 3.07 -17.18 1.51
C HIS A 22 1.58 -17.35 1.23
N LEU A 23 1.02 -16.50 0.35
CA LEU A 23 -0.34 -16.60 -0.18
C LEU A 23 -0.31 -16.85 -1.69
N ASP A 24 0.04 -15.82 -2.48
CA ASP A 24 -0.04 -15.89 -3.95
C ASP A 24 1.04 -16.78 -4.57
N LEU A 25 2.22 -16.84 -3.93
CA LEU A 25 3.37 -17.63 -4.37
C LEU A 25 3.65 -18.83 -3.44
N ALA A 26 2.64 -19.27 -2.68
CA ALA A 26 2.79 -20.35 -1.71
C ALA A 26 3.27 -21.68 -2.34
N SER A 27 2.98 -21.92 -3.62
CA SER A 27 3.49 -23.09 -4.35
C SER A 27 5.01 -23.11 -4.50
N ILE A 28 5.67 -21.94 -4.39
CA ILE A 28 7.13 -21.79 -4.50
C ILE A 28 7.75 -21.66 -3.11
N TYR A 29 7.14 -20.86 -2.22
CA TYR A 29 7.73 -20.48 -0.93
C TYR A 29 7.15 -21.22 0.28
N GLY A 30 6.14 -22.06 0.06
CA GLY A 30 5.40 -22.74 1.12
C GLY A 30 4.34 -21.85 1.77
N GLU A 31 3.25 -22.47 2.20
CA GLU A 31 2.22 -21.82 3.00
C GLU A 31 2.75 -21.52 4.41
N ALA A 32 2.49 -20.29 4.89
CA ALA A 32 2.85 -19.87 6.24
C ALA A 32 1.73 -18.99 6.83
N PRO A 33 0.57 -19.56 7.19
CA PRO A 33 -0.62 -18.79 7.58
C PRO A 33 -0.36 -17.85 8.77
N ASN A 34 0.42 -18.29 9.76
CA ASN A 34 0.78 -17.45 10.92
C ASN A 34 1.64 -16.23 10.52
N ALA A 35 2.53 -16.39 9.52
CA ALA A 35 3.32 -15.28 8.99
C ALA A 35 2.45 -14.29 8.22
N VAL A 36 1.50 -14.79 7.41
CA VAL A 36 0.53 -13.96 6.69
C VAL A 36 -0.33 -13.16 7.67
N ILE A 37 -0.89 -13.79 8.71
CA ILE A 37 -1.71 -13.12 9.72
C ILE A 37 -0.90 -12.02 10.42
N SER A 38 0.32 -12.34 10.85
CA SER A 38 1.21 -11.40 11.54
C SER A 38 1.60 -10.22 10.64
N ALA A 39 1.91 -10.48 9.37
CA ALA A 39 2.28 -9.45 8.40
C ALA A 39 1.12 -8.50 8.10
N LYS A 40 -0.11 -9.01 7.96
CA LYS A 40 -1.31 -8.18 7.80
C LYS A 40 -1.57 -7.30 9.03
N ALA A 41 -1.44 -7.86 10.23
CA ALA A 41 -1.59 -7.11 11.48
C ALA A 41 -0.53 -6.01 11.61
N TYR A 42 0.73 -6.32 11.27
CA TYR A 42 1.83 -5.36 11.27
C TYR A 42 1.59 -4.22 10.27
N PHE A 43 1.15 -4.54 9.04
CA PHE A 43 0.78 -3.53 8.04
C PHE A 43 -0.25 -2.56 8.58
N CYS A 44 -1.36 -3.06 9.16
CA CYS A 44 -2.42 -2.21 9.69
C CYS A 44 -1.91 -1.28 10.81
N LYS A 45 -1.05 -1.79 11.69
CA LYS A 45 -0.43 -1.01 12.75
C LYS A 45 0.42 0.12 12.17
N MET A 46 1.39 -0.21 11.31
CA MET A 46 2.30 0.78 10.75
C MET A 46 1.59 1.80 9.86
N LEU A 47 0.58 1.38 9.09
CA LEU A 47 -0.23 2.31 8.29
C LEU A 47 -0.96 3.32 9.20
N GLY A 48 -1.52 2.85 10.32
CA GLY A 48 -2.20 3.71 11.29
C GLY A 48 -1.27 4.67 12.02
N GLU A 49 -0.03 4.26 12.27
CA GLU A 49 1.00 5.11 12.92
C GLU A 49 1.64 6.11 11.93
N GLY A 50 1.80 5.72 10.66
CA GLY A 50 2.49 6.54 9.65
C GLY A 50 1.60 7.50 8.87
N PHE A 51 0.27 7.30 8.86
CA PHE A 51 -0.64 8.12 8.05
C PHE A 51 -2.00 8.37 8.72
N SER A 52 -2.13 9.55 9.30
CA SER A 52 -3.40 10.08 9.81
C SER A 52 -4.30 10.61 8.69
N ALA A 53 -5.57 10.86 9.02
CA ALA A 53 -6.53 11.46 8.09
C ALA A 53 -6.12 12.87 7.64
N SER A 54 -5.49 13.66 8.53
CA SER A 54 -4.99 15.00 8.21
C SER A 54 -3.78 14.96 7.27
N GLU A 55 -2.86 14.01 7.46
CA GLU A 55 -1.69 13.85 6.59
C GLU A 55 -2.07 13.39 5.19
N LEU A 56 -3.17 12.64 5.07
CA LEU A 56 -3.71 12.19 3.78
C LEU A 56 -4.88 13.05 3.29
N ALA A 57 -5.01 14.30 3.75
CA ALA A 57 -6.08 15.20 3.30
C ALA A 57 -5.96 15.56 1.82
N GLU A 58 -4.73 15.80 1.33
CA GLU A 58 -4.44 16.15 -0.06
C GLU A 58 -3.41 15.20 -0.68
N PHE A 59 -2.11 15.48 -0.49
CA PHE A 59 -0.98 14.64 -0.87
C PHE A 59 -0.15 14.26 0.36
N VAL A 60 0.68 13.22 0.24
CA VAL A 60 1.58 12.78 1.31
C VAL A 60 2.53 13.90 1.75
N TRP A 61 2.95 14.75 0.81
CA TRP A 61 3.78 15.93 1.09
C TRP A 61 2.96 17.23 1.08
N GLY A 62 1.87 17.25 1.85
CA GLY A 62 0.99 18.40 1.99
C GLY A 62 0.27 18.73 0.68
N HIS A 63 0.62 19.86 0.07
CA HIS A 63 -0.03 20.39 -1.14
C HIS A 63 0.67 20.02 -2.45
N CYS A 64 1.76 19.26 -2.38
CA CYS A 64 2.55 18.87 -3.55
C CYS A 64 2.41 17.38 -3.83
N PHE A 65 1.92 17.03 -5.02
CA PHE A 65 2.01 15.66 -5.52
C PHE A 65 3.47 15.28 -5.78
N SER A 66 3.87 14.10 -5.33
CA SER A 66 5.23 13.58 -5.50
C SER A 66 5.26 12.07 -5.73
N GLU A 67 6.47 11.52 -5.85
CA GLU A 67 6.73 10.08 -5.86
C GLU A 67 6.18 9.36 -4.63
N LEU A 68 6.05 10.05 -3.49
CA LEU A 68 5.51 9.48 -2.26
C LEU A 68 4.04 9.07 -2.45
N ASP A 69 3.27 9.86 -3.20
CA ASP A 69 1.88 9.54 -3.49
C ASP A 69 1.76 8.33 -4.42
N ILE A 70 2.69 8.19 -5.37
CA ILE A 70 2.75 7.04 -6.28
C ILE A 70 3.07 5.77 -5.49
N LEU A 71 4.07 5.83 -4.60
CA LEU A 71 4.45 4.73 -3.72
C LEU A 71 3.29 4.32 -2.81
N LEU A 72 2.71 5.27 -2.08
CA LEU A 72 1.62 4.98 -1.16
C LEU A 72 0.40 4.41 -1.89
N THR A 73 0.01 4.99 -3.03
CA THR A 73 -1.14 4.49 -3.81
C THR A 73 -0.92 3.04 -4.25
N THR A 74 0.29 2.69 -4.68
CA THR A 74 0.63 1.32 -5.08
C THR A 74 0.60 0.35 -3.90
N ILE A 75 1.11 0.77 -2.73
CA ILE A 75 1.05 -0.02 -1.50
C ILE A 75 -0.39 -0.26 -1.06
N LEU A 76 -1.25 0.77 -1.09
CA LEU A 76 -2.67 0.65 -0.76
C LEU A 76 -3.43 -0.21 -1.77
N ASP A 77 -3.08 -0.14 -3.06
CA ASP A 77 -3.60 -1.04 -4.10
C ASP A 77 -3.30 -2.51 -3.79
N TRP A 78 -2.07 -2.81 -3.39
CA TRP A 78 -1.67 -4.16 -3.02
C TRP A 78 -2.32 -4.65 -1.73
N ALA A 79 -2.41 -3.79 -0.71
CA ALA A 79 -3.06 -4.14 0.55
C ALA A 79 -4.52 -4.55 0.32
N ASP A 80 -5.25 -3.79 -0.50
CA ASP A 80 -6.62 -4.12 -0.92
C ASP A 80 -6.67 -5.44 -1.70
N ALA A 81 -5.75 -5.65 -2.66
CA ALA A 81 -5.69 -6.86 -3.47
C ALA A 81 -5.45 -8.14 -2.64
N VAL A 82 -4.66 -8.06 -1.57
CA VAL A 82 -4.42 -9.20 -0.66
C VAL A 82 -5.43 -9.27 0.50
N GLY A 83 -6.49 -8.48 0.47
CA GLY A 83 -7.59 -8.51 1.43
C GLY A 83 -7.24 -7.96 2.80
N ILE A 84 -6.44 -6.89 2.88
CA ILE A 84 -6.27 -6.08 4.08
C ILE A 84 -7.33 -4.97 4.07
N ALA A 85 -8.11 -4.88 5.16
CA ALA A 85 -9.09 -3.81 5.32
C ALA A 85 -8.39 -2.48 5.57
N LEU A 86 -8.58 -1.50 4.67
CA LEU A 86 -7.99 -0.18 4.79
C LEU A 86 -8.90 0.77 5.61
N PRO A 87 -8.32 1.70 6.37
CA PRO A 87 -9.07 2.80 6.97
C PRO A 87 -9.79 3.65 5.92
N ALA A 88 -10.91 4.28 6.31
CA ALA A 88 -11.72 5.08 5.39
C ALA A 88 -10.95 6.25 4.75
N HIS A 89 -10.05 6.90 5.50
CA HIS A 89 -9.23 8.00 4.95
C HIS A 89 -8.23 7.50 3.91
N CYS A 90 -7.66 6.30 4.09
CA CYS A 90 -6.80 5.66 3.10
C CYS A 90 -7.59 5.29 1.83
N HIS A 91 -8.81 4.77 1.96
CA HIS A 91 -9.69 4.53 0.80
C HIS A 91 -10.00 5.83 0.04
N ALA A 92 -10.35 6.90 0.75
CA ALA A 92 -10.63 8.19 0.15
C ALA A 92 -9.40 8.77 -0.56
N TYR A 93 -8.24 8.71 0.08
CA TYR A 93 -6.96 9.13 -0.49
C TYR A 93 -6.64 8.34 -1.78
N ARG A 94 -6.66 7.00 -1.69
CA ARG A 94 -6.41 6.09 -2.82
C ARG A 94 -7.36 6.38 -3.99
N TYR A 95 -8.65 6.56 -3.71
CA TYR A 95 -9.64 6.90 -4.73
C TYR A 95 -9.29 8.20 -5.47
N ARG A 96 -8.88 9.26 -4.75
CA ARG A 96 -8.43 10.52 -5.38
C ARG A 96 -7.19 10.30 -6.24
N MET A 97 -6.21 9.53 -5.78
CA MET A 97 -5.00 9.23 -6.55
C MET A 97 -5.31 8.45 -7.83
N HIS A 98 -6.28 7.52 -7.79
CA HIS A 98 -6.76 6.81 -8.97
C HIS A 98 -7.41 7.70 -10.03
N GLN A 99 -7.97 8.86 -9.65
CA GLN A 99 -8.56 9.80 -10.61
C GLN A 99 -7.50 10.58 -11.40
N ARG A 100 -6.24 10.58 -10.97
CA ARG A 100 -5.19 11.36 -11.63
C ARG A 100 -4.98 10.87 -13.07
N PRO A 101 -4.83 11.75 -14.07
CA PRO A 101 -4.67 11.36 -15.46
C PRO A 101 -3.52 10.38 -15.70
N GLY A 102 -2.38 10.58 -15.01
CA GLY A 102 -1.22 9.68 -15.11
C GLY A 102 -1.51 8.26 -14.61
N TYR A 103 -2.20 8.12 -13.48
CA TYR A 103 -2.59 6.80 -12.96
C TYR A 103 -3.55 6.10 -13.93
N ARG A 104 -4.59 6.82 -14.39
CA ARG A 104 -5.56 6.27 -15.35
C ARG A 104 -4.90 5.81 -16.65
N LEU A 105 -3.99 6.62 -17.20
CA LEU A 105 -3.26 6.29 -18.41
C LEU A 105 -2.38 5.04 -18.22
N GLY A 106 -1.64 4.97 -17.11
CA GLY A 106 -0.84 3.78 -16.76
C GLY A 106 -1.72 2.54 -16.67
N LYS A 107 -2.84 2.61 -15.94
CA LYS A 107 -3.77 1.49 -15.79
C LYS A 107 -4.39 1.05 -17.13
N THR A 108 -4.70 1.97 -18.04
CA THR A 108 -5.22 1.61 -19.38
C THR A 108 -4.18 0.89 -20.25
N ASN A 109 -2.89 1.13 -19.99
CA ASN A 109 -1.80 0.52 -20.74
C ASN A 109 -1.32 -0.81 -20.13
N ASN A 110 -1.66 -1.10 -18.87
CA ASN A 110 -1.40 -2.38 -18.20
C ASN A 110 -2.37 -3.47 -18.69
N LYS A 111 -2.24 -3.83 -19.96
CA LYS A 111 -2.94 -4.96 -20.56
C LYS A 111 -2.17 -6.25 -20.23
N PRO A 112 -2.87 -7.35 -19.88
CA PRO A 112 -2.23 -8.65 -19.68
C PRO A 112 -1.56 -9.18 -20.95
#